data_AF-M2Q3D4-F1
#
_entry.id   AF-M2Q3D4-F1
#
_cell.length_a   1.000
_cell.length_b   1.000
_cell.length_c   1.000
_cell.angle_alpha   90.00
_cell.angle_beta   90.00
_cell.angle_gamma   90.00
#
_symmetry.space_group_name_H-M   'P 1'
#
loop_
_entity.id
_entity.type
_entity.pdbx_description
1 polymer ?
#
loop_
_entity_poly.entity_id
_entity_poly.type
_entity_poly.pdbx_seq_one_letter_code
_entity_poly.pdbx_strand_id
1 'polypeptide(L)'
;MSPFAKPKIRILFYTDFVGFSGNNGFALGILRDLVLANQPFFAEFEIDLINRHDGGHAAKKLTPEVLGRYEQVWFFGLLQSNMPGEPENELVDAEVAALRSWMDAGGGVLITGDHSNPRPPGADPSLPDYLNLGRALGHRVPRAGELRVWNDRPDASIEFSHNTHTPDPWGSDINNPIPNDLDPYPQELILRKRFGRPHALFQGRRGPITVFPDHMHEGQLLIPAQFPTDVWPAGRLGQPKPEIVAQGTDKRNGQVYGVSTVYDGAAAGVGRIVADATWHHYFDINLWGFEKGGEVLDRLTEYYVNLTLWLTPRRVKLDVNAQLLHWLSSNMSLRAVLPEGFRVPGLTAAGLVREVGGQAVLDDLVWPLEGTPGVPEELLLGALVKESVAALSGGDVEAFDTASVFERGLRAGAEEYAAELRAALGDVEGLGELISQGIR
;
A
#
# COMPACT_ATOMS: atom_id res chain seq x y z
N MET A 1 -14.67 -16.94 -14.50
CA MET A 1 -13.83 -16.05 -15.32
C MET A 1 -12.84 -16.95 -16.03
N SER A 2 -12.51 -16.67 -17.30
CA SER A 2 -11.48 -17.47 -17.97
C SER A 2 -10.18 -17.35 -17.16
N PRO A 3 -9.48 -18.46 -16.86
CA PRO A 3 -8.20 -18.47 -16.14
C PRO A 3 -7.10 -17.68 -16.88
N PHE A 4 -7.34 -17.21 -18.10
CA PHE A 4 -6.40 -16.39 -18.87
C PHE A 4 -6.56 -14.88 -18.69
N ALA A 5 -7.72 -14.40 -18.22
CA ALA A 5 -7.93 -12.96 -18.05
C ALA A 5 -7.32 -12.50 -16.72
N LYS A 6 -6.33 -11.61 -16.79
CA LYS A 6 -5.74 -11.01 -15.58
C LYS A 6 -6.80 -10.19 -14.86
N PRO A 7 -6.90 -10.29 -13.52
CA PRO A 7 -7.75 -9.40 -12.75
C PRO A 7 -7.26 -7.96 -12.92
N LYS A 8 -8.21 -7.07 -13.15
CA LYS A 8 -7.96 -5.64 -13.32
C LYS A 8 -8.01 -4.95 -11.96
N ILE A 9 -7.02 -4.12 -11.69
CA ILE A 9 -6.98 -3.20 -10.55
C ILE A 9 -7.07 -1.80 -11.13
N ARG A 10 -8.25 -1.19 -11.01
CA ARG A 10 -8.53 0.15 -11.54
C ARG A 10 -8.32 1.18 -10.45
N ILE A 11 -7.50 2.17 -10.75
CA ILE A 11 -7.06 3.21 -9.84
C ILE A 11 -7.54 4.55 -10.39
N LEU A 12 -8.17 5.33 -9.54
CA LEU A 12 -8.53 6.71 -9.85
C LEU A 12 -7.54 7.67 -9.20
N PHE A 13 -6.77 8.40 -10.00
CA PHE A 13 -6.07 9.60 -9.54
C PHE A 13 -7.08 10.74 -9.52
N TYR A 14 -7.44 11.21 -8.32
CA TYR A 14 -8.46 12.24 -8.11
C TYR A 14 -7.82 13.54 -7.64
N THR A 15 -8.03 14.62 -8.40
CA THR A 15 -7.36 15.90 -8.20
C THR A 15 -8.35 17.08 -8.20
N ASP A 16 -7.95 18.22 -7.64
CA ASP A 16 -8.71 19.47 -7.64
C ASP A 16 -8.02 20.60 -8.41
N PHE A 17 -6.82 20.35 -8.97
CA PHE A 17 -6.04 21.36 -9.66
C PHE A 17 -5.73 21.00 -11.10
N VAL A 18 -5.90 21.98 -11.99
CA VAL A 18 -5.65 21.82 -13.43
C VAL A 18 -4.14 21.80 -13.65
N GLY A 19 -3.65 20.88 -14.47
CA GLY A 19 -2.22 20.76 -14.79
C GLY A 19 -1.54 19.51 -14.23
N PHE A 20 -2.23 18.69 -13.43
CA PHE A 20 -1.68 17.42 -12.91
C PHE A 20 -1.63 16.30 -13.98
N SER A 21 -1.97 16.61 -15.22
CA SER A 21 -1.91 15.71 -16.37
C SER A 21 -0.67 15.99 -17.23
N GLY A 22 -0.01 14.95 -17.72
CA GLY A 22 1.20 15.06 -18.54
C GLY A 22 2.42 14.47 -17.83
N ASN A 23 3.60 14.62 -18.42
CA ASN A 23 4.87 14.05 -17.94
C ASN A 23 5.90 15.17 -17.61
N ASN A 24 5.48 16.26 -16.97
CA ASN A 24 6.33 17.41 -16.68
C ASN A 24 5.86 18.24 -15.46
N GLY A 25 6.82 18.74 -14.68
CA GLY A 25 6.54 19.66 -13.57
C GLY A 25 5.59 19.07 -12.54
N PHE A 26 4.52 19.80 -12.20
CA PHE A 26 3.50 19.35 -11.25
C PHE A 26 2.48 18.42 -11.92
N ALA A 27 2.94 17.30 -12.48
CA ALA A 27 2.09 16.28 -13.09
C ALA A 27 2.35 14.88 -12.52
N LEU A 28 1.51 13.92 -12.90
CA LEU A 28 1.52 12.53 -12.39
C LEU A 28 1.90 11.50 -13.46
N GLY A 29 2.48 11.94 -14.57
CA GLY A 29 2.71 11.11 -15.75
C GLY A 29 3.80 10.08 -15.56
N ILE A 30 4.92 10.46 -14.95
CA ILE A 30 6.01 9.54 -14.62
C ILE A 30 5.51 8.47 -13.66
N LEU A 31 4.79 8.84 -12.59
CA LEU A 31 4.19 7.87 -11.68
C LEU A 31 3.28 6.88 -12.42
N ARG A 32 2.36 7.40 -13.25
CA ARG A 32 1.43 6.58 -14.04
C ARG A 32 2.19 5.61 -14.95
N ASP A 33 3.18 6.10 -15.68
CA ASP A 33 3.97 5.30 -16.61
C ASP A 33 4.78 4.23 -15.87
N LEU A 34 5.37 4.55 -14.72
CA LEU A 34 6.11 3.59 -13.89
C LEU A 34 5.20 2.46 -13.40
N VAL A 35 4.01 2.78 -12.87
CA VAL A 35 3.06 1.77 -12.38
C VAL A 35 2.58 0.86 -13.52
N LEU A 36 2.18 1.43 -14.65
CA LEU A 36 1.66 0.66 -15.79
C LEU A 36 2.74 -0.21 -16.47
N ALA A 37 3.97 0.31 -16.60
CA ALA A 37 5.08 -0.42 -17.20
C ALA A 37 5.61 -1.55 -16.30
N ASN A 38 5.38 -1.50 -14.99
CA ASN A 38 5.91 -2.45 -14.01
C ASN A 38 4.83 -3.29 -13.32
N GLN A 39 3.61 -3.33 -13.87
CA GLN A 39 2.56 -4.21 -13.39
C GLN A 39 3.02 -5.68 -13.39
N PRO A 40 2.67 -6.48 -12.37
CA PRO A 40 3.06 -7.88 -12.31
C PRO A 40 2.36 -8.69 -13.39
N PHE A 41 2.94 -9.82 -13.80
CA PHE A 41 2.34 -10.63 -14.87
C PHE A 41 0.96 -11.21 -14.51
N PHE A 42 0.63 -11.30 -13.22
CA PHE A 42 -0.60 -11.90 -12.68
C PHE A 42 -1.73 -10.89 -12.40
N ALA A 43 -1.53 -9.59 -12.67
CA ALA A 43 -2.57 -8.57 -12.57
C ALA A 43 -2.46 -7.58 -13.73
N GLU A 44 -3.54 -6.85 -14.00
CA GLU A 44 -3.56 -5.75 -14.95
C GLU A 44 -3.90 -4.45 -14.22
N PHE A 45 -3.08 -3.41 -14.38
CA PHE A 45 -3.31 -2.11 -13.77
C PHE A 45 -3.93 -1.15 -14.78
N GLU A 46 -4.95 -0.42 -14.35
CA GLU A 46 -5.57 0.67 -15.13
C GLU A 46 -5.61 1.92 -14.27
N ILE A 47 -5.19 3.05 -14.83
CA ILE A 47 -5.15 4.35 -14.13
C ILE A 47 -5.90 5.38 -14.96
N ASP A 48 -6.96 5.91 -14.35
CA ASP A 48 -7.67 7.10 -14.83
C ASP A 48 -7.30 8.31 -13.98
N LEU A 49 -7.33 9.49 -14.58
CA LEU A 49 -7.18 10.77 -13.88
C LEU A 49 -8.45 11.59 -14.04
N ILE A 50 -9.04 12.01 -12.91
CA ILE A 50 -10.16 12.94 -12.88
C ILE A 50 -9.77 14.16 -12.07
N ASN A 51 -9.79 15.31 -12.73
CA ASN A 51 -9.88 16.59 -12.04
C ASN A 51 -11.36 16.91 -11.74
N ARG A 52 -11.65 17.18 -10.48
CA ARG A 52 -12.97 17.51 -9.94
C ARG A 52 -13.66 18.70 -10.62
N HIS A 53 -12.90 19.72 -11.00
CA HIS A 53 -13.37 20.98 -11.57
C HIS A 53 -13.33 21.00 -13.10
N ASP A 54 -12.92 19.90 -13.73
CA ASP A 54 -12.94 19.80 -15.20
C ASP A 54 -14.38 19.79 -15.72
N GLY A 55 -14.68 20.70 -16.65
CA GLY A 55 -16.04 20.96 -17.13
C GLY A 55 -16.87 21.92 -16.26
N GLY A 56 -16.29 22.50 -15.21
CA GLY A 56 -16.93 23.48 -14.33
C GLY A 56 -16.70 23.20 -12.85
N HIS A 57 -16.97 24.19 -11.99
CA HIS A 57 -16.77 24.08 -10.54
C HIS A 57 -17.46 22.83 -9.96
N ALA A 58 -16.66 21.92 -9.40
CA ALA A 58 -17.11 20.64 -8.85
C ALA A 58 -18.03 19.84 -9.81
N ALA A 59 -17.77 19.89 -11.12
CA ALA A 59 -18.57 19.16 -12.11
C ALA A 59 -18.38 17.64 -12.05
N LYS A 60 -17.23 17.16 -11.57
CA LYS A 60 -16.87 15.72 -11.51
C LYS A 60 -16.73 15.23 -10.06
N LYS A 61 -17.82 15.30 -9.31
CA LYS A 61 -17.92 14.80 -7.92
C LYS A 61 -17.78 13.28 -7.82
N LEU A 62 -17.36 12.81 -6.66
CA LEU A 62 -17.28 11.38 -6.33
C LEU A 62 -18.66 10.81 -5.99
N THR A 63 -19.36 10.32 -7.02
CA THR A 63 -20.64 9.62 -6.85
C THR A 63 -20.43 8.10 -6.70
N PRO A 64 -21.43 7.34 -6.21
CA PRO A 64 -21.36 5.88 -6.20
C PRO A 64 -21.06 5.28 -7.58
N GLU A 65 -21.57 5.86 -8.66
CA GLU A 65 -21.34 5.41 -10.04
C GLU A 65 -19.91 5.65 -10.53
N VAL A 66 -19.24 6.70 -10.03
CA VAL A 66 -17.82 6.94 -10.30
C VAL A 66 -16.98 5.98 -9.48
N LEU A 67 -17.18 5.94 -8.17
CA LEU A 67 -16.42 5.10 -7.23
C LEU A 67 -16.54 3.60 -7.56
N GLY A 68 -17.72 3.14 -7.98
CA GLY A 68 -17.97 1.74 -8.34
C GLY A 68 -17.17 1.22 -9.54
N ARG A 69 -16.49 2.11 -10.29
CA ARG A 69 -15.60 1.75 -11.40
C ARG A 69 -14.17 1.43 -10.95
N TYR A 70 -13.81 1.78 -9.73
CA TYR A 70 -12.44 1.72 -9.24
C TYR A 70 -12.32 0.89 -7.98
N GLU A 71 -11.19 0.21 -7.87
CA GLU A 71 -10.76 -0.51 -6.68
C GLU A 71 -10.05 0.43 -5.70
N GLN A 72 -9.47 1.52 -6.21
CA GLN A 72 -8.66 2.45 -5.44
C GLN A 72 -8.90 3.90 -5.87
N VAL A 73 -8.79 4.82 -4.91
CA VAL A 73 -8.77 6.27 -5.17
C VAL A 73 -7.53 6.86 -4.51
N TRP A 74 -6.71 7.53 -5.32
CA TRP A 74 -5.50 8.21 -4.89
C TRP A 74 -5.74 9.71 -5.01
N PHE A 75 -5.80 10.39 -3.86
CA PHE A 75 -6.10 11.81 -3.79
C PHE A 75 -4.82 12.63 -3.88
N PHE A 76 -4.78 13.53 -4.86
CA PHE A 76 -3.72 14.52 -5.07
C PHE A 76 -4.36 15.90 -5.13
N GLY A 77 -4.49 16.54 -3.96
CA GLY A 77 -5.13 17.85 -3.82
C GLY A 77 -4.14 18.99 -3.63
N LEU A 78 -4.51 20.17 -4.13
CA LEU A 78 -3.80 21.43 -3.92
C LEU A 78 -4.65 22.42 -3.12
N LEU A 79 -5.97 22.47 -3.34
CA LEU A 79 -6.82 23.52 -2.75
C LEU A 79 -6.97 23.34 -1.24
N GLN A 80 -7.10 24.46 -0.51
CA GLN A 80 -7.09 24.50 0.96
C GLN A 80 -8.51 24.47 1.57
N SER A 81 -9.49 25.13 0.95
CA SER A 81 -10.86 25.24 1.47
C SER A 81 -11.86 25.67 0.39
N ASN A 82 -13.14 25.69 0.77
CA ASN A 82 -14.17 26.41 0.03
C ASN A 82 -13.84 27.91 -0.03
N MET A 83 -14.19 28.53 -1.15
CA MET A 83 -13.98 29.95 -1.41
C MET A 83 -15.29 30.64 -1.81
N PRO A 84 -15.42 31.97 -1.60
CA PRO A 84 -16.52 32.74 -2.16
C PRO A 84 -16.57 32.56 -3.69
N GLY A 85 -17.70 32.08 -4.22
CA GLY A 85 -17.86 31.76 -5.64
C GLY A 85 -17.50 30.32 -6.03
N GLU A 86 -16.79 29.58 -5.16
CA GLU A 86 -16.40 28.18 -5.33
C GLU A 86 -16.71 27.38 -4.05
N PRO A 87 -18.00 27.23 -3.68
CA PRO A 87 -18.42 26.70 -2.37
C PRO A 87 -18.28 25.17 -2.24
N GLU A 88 -17.66 24.51 -3.22
CA GLU A 88 -17.55 23.05 -3.31
C GLU A 88 -16.14 22.63 -3.72
N ASN A 89 -15.12 23.38 -3.30
CA ASN A 89 -13.74 22.89 -3.33
C ASN A 89 -13.57 21.73 -2.35
N GLU A 90 -14.27 21.78 -1.22
CA GLU A 90 -14.35 20.69 -0.26
C GLU A 90 -15.32 19.60 -0.71
N LEU A 91 -15.06 18.34 -0.33
CA LEU A 91 -16.00 17.25 -0.58
C LEU A 91 -17.33 17.56 0.11
N VAL A 92 -18.46 17.40 -0.59
CA VAL A 92 -19.79 17.61 0.02
C VAL A 92 -20.28 16.35 0.74
N ASP A 93 -21.30 16.47 1.59
CA ASP A 93 -21.81 15.36 2.42
C ASP A 93 -22.19 14.12 1.60
N ALA A 94 -22.75 14.31 0.40
CA ALA A 94 -23.09 13.22 -0.50
C ALA A 94 -21.85 12.45 -1.00
N GLU A 95 -20.75 13.14 -1.29
CA GLU A 95 -19.48 12.51 -1.69
C GLU A 95 -18.85 11.77 -0.51
N VAL A 96 -18.87 12.39 0.68
CA VAL A 96 -18.35 11.77 1.91
C VAL A 96 -19.14 10.50 2.24
N ALA A 97 -20.46 10.50 2.08
CA ALA A 97 -21.30 9.32 2.29
C ALA A 97 -21.04 8.22 1.25
N ALA A 98 -20.87 8.59 -0.02
CA ALA A 98 -20.52 7.66 -1.09
C ALA A 98 -19.14 7.03 -0.85
N LEU A 99 -18.14 7.84 -0.49
CA LEU A 99 -16.80 7.39 -0.12
C LEU A 99 -16.84 6.46 1.08
N ARG A 100 -17.58 6.80 2.14
CA ARG A 100 -17.71 5.94 3.33
C ARG A 100 -18.23 4.56 2.94
N SER A 101 -19.33 4.53 2.19
CA SER A 101 -19.94 3.27 1.72
C SER A 101 -18.99 2.45 0.85
N TRP A 102 -18.26 3.10 -0.06
CA TRP A 102 -17.29 2.44 -0.94
C TRP A 102 -16.05 1.92 -0.18
N MET A 103 -15.51 2.70 0.76
CA MET A 103 -14.41 2.25 1.61
C MET A 103 -14.83 1.14 2.57
N ASP A 104 -16.05 1.19 3.12
CA ASP A 104 -16.60 0.11 3.96
C ASP A 104 -16.83 -1.17 3.15
N ALA A 105 -17.08 -1.06 1.84
CA ALA A 105 -17.10 -2.18 0.91
C ALA A 105 -15.70 -2.66 0.46
N GLY A 106 -14.62 -2.10 1.02
CA GLY A 106 -13.24 -2.54 0.79
C GLY A 106 -12.39 -1.64 -0.10
N GLY A 107 -12.91 -0.50 -0.60
CA GLY A 107 -12.18 0.43 -1.47
C GLY A 107 -10.92 1.01 -0.82
N GLY A 108 -9.78 0.94 -1.51
CA GLY A 108 -8.47 1.37 -0.99
C GLY A 108 -8.16 2.84 -1.25
N VAL A 109 -7.59 3.54 -0.28
CA VAL A 109 -7.28 4.98 -0.39
C VAL A 109 -5.80 5.26 -0.23
N LEU A 110 -5.22 6.03 -1.16
CA LEU A 110 -4.04 6.84 -0.89
C LEU A 110 -4.51 8.28 -0.65
N ILE A 111 -4.12 8.86 0.48
CA ILE A 111 -4.36 10.27 0.78
C ILE A 111 -3.03 11.01 0.91
N THR A 112 -2.88 12.07 0.14
CA THR A 112 -1.72 12.96 0.18
C THR A 112 -2.18 14.39 0.45
N GLY A 113 -1.22 15.26 0.75
CA GLY A 113 -1.36 16.71 0.88
C GLY A 113 0.06 17.28 0.85
N ASP A 114 0.32 18.44 1.45
CA ASP A 114 1.71 18.92 1.56
C ASP A 114 1.92 19.67 2.88
N HIS A 115 2.74 20.72 2.93
CA HIS A 115 2.73 21.71 4.00
C HIS A 115 1.48 22.60 3.98
N SER A 116 1.36 23.40 5.03
CA SER A 116 0.35 24.45 5.14
C SER A 116 0.80 25.79 4.60
N ASN A 117 -0.13 26.47 3.93
CA ASN A 117 0.01 27.85 3.52
C ASN A 117 -0.92 28.75 4.34
N PRO A 118 -0.68 30.08 4.37
CA PRO A 118 -1.64 31.01 4.92
C PRO A 118 -3.02 30.76 4.34
N ARG A 119 -4.05 30.89 5.17
CA ARG A 119 -5.45 30.76 4.78
C ARG A 119 -5.71 31.68 3.59
N PRO A 120 -6.30 31.18 2.49
CA PRO A 120 -6.52 31.99 1.30
C PRO A 120 -7.32 33.27 1.63
N PRO A 121 -6.95 34.43 1.06
CA PRO A 121 -7.71 35.66 1.24
C PRO A 121 -9.18 35.46 0.84
N GLY A 122 -10.11 35.81 1.73
CA GLY A 122 -11.54 35.66 1.50
C GLY A 122 -12.13 34.28 1.87
N ALA A 123 -11.30 33.29 2.24
CA ALA A 123 -11.79 32.07 2.87
C ALA A 123 -12.51 32.39 4.19
N ASP A 124 -13.36 31.46 4.64
CA ASP A 124 -14.12 31.60 5.89
C ASP A 124 -13.21 32.03 7.05
N PRO A 125 -13.48 33.18 7.71
CA PRO A 125 -12.65 33.66 8.81
C PRO A 125 -12.67 32.77 10.06
N SER A 126 -13.59 31.80 10.18
CA SER A 126 -13.53 30.81 11.27
C SER A 126 -12.51 29.70 11.05
N LEU A 127 -11.97 29.56 9.84
CA LEU A 127 -10.92 28.59 9.55
C LEU A 127 -9.58 29.07 10.16
N PRO A 128 -8.70 28.14 10.56
CA PRO A 128 -7.36 28.45 11.05
C PRO A 128 -6.54 29.29 10.06
N ASP A 129 -5.57 30.03 10.58
CA ASP A 129 -4.71 30.94 9.79
C ASP A 129 -3.80 30.21 8.80
N TYR A 130 -3.56 28.91 9.01
CA TYR A 130 -2.78 28.06 8.12
C TYR A 130 -3.57 26.81 7.77
N LEU A 131 -3.64 26.51 6.48
CA LEU A 131 -4.36 25.36 5.94
C LEU A 131 -3.45 24.58 4.99
N ASN A 132 -3.47 23.27 5.13
CA ASN A 132 -2.66 22.35 4.34
C ASN A 132 -3.05 22.36 2.85
N LEU A 133 -2.07 22.28 1.96
CA LEU A 133 -2.35 22.03 0.55
C LEU A 133 -3.04 20.67 0.40
N GLY A 134 -4.11 20.63 -0.39
CA GLY A 134 -4.96 19.45 -0.56
C GLY A 134 -5.95 19.19 0.56
N ARG A 135 -6.02 20.06 1.58
CA ARG A 135 -7.03 19.99 2.64
C ARG A 135 -8.44 19.92 2.07
N ALA A 136 -8.75 20.68 1.01
CA ALA A 136 -10.11 20.74 0.49
C ALA A 136 -10.63 19.34 0.08
N LEU A 137 -9.81 18.59 -0.66
CA LEU A 137 -10.12 17.19 -1.00
C LEU A 137 -9.97 16.24 0.19
N GLY A 138 -8.92 16.38 0.99
CA GLY A 138 -8.46 15.30 1.87
C GLY A 138 -9.13 15.23 3.23
N HIS A 139 -9.42 16.37 3.87
CA HIS A 139 -9.75 16.37 5.30
C HIS A 139 -11.08 15.71 5.64
N ARG A 140 -11.99 15.58 4.66
CA ARG A 140 -13.30 14.93 4.82
C ARG A 140 -13.33 13.48 4.34
N VAL A 141 -12.23 12.93 3.81
CA VAL A 141 -12.21 11.52 3.38
C VAL A 141 -12.36 10.63 4.60
N PRO A 142 -13.38 9.75 4.69
CA PRO A 142 -13.64 8.95 5.88
C PRO A 142 -12.42 8.12 6.32
N ARG A 143 -12.08 8.17 7.61
CA ARG A 143 -10.85 7.60 8.22
C ARG A 143 -9.53 8.20 7.70
N ALA A 144 -9.35 8.30 6.39
CA ALA A 144 -8.09 8.76 5.78
C ALA A 144 -7.80 10.22 6.10
N GLY A 145 -8.83 11.06 6.15
CA GLY A 145 -8.73 12.46 6.56
C GLY A 145 -8.31 12.64 8.03
N GLU A 146 -8.38 11.61 8.86
CA GLU A 146 -7.91 11.67 10.26
C GLU A 146 -6.42 11.32 10.41
N LEU A 147 -5.76 10.87 9.34
CA LEU A 147 -4.36 10.42 9.37
C LEU A 147 -3.35 11.52 9.00
N ARG A 148 -3.83 12.75 8.79
CA ARG A 148 -3.01 13.92 8.42
C ARG A 148 -3.41 15.13 9.24
N VAL A 149 -2.44 16.00 9.50
CA VAL A 149 -2.69 17.35 10.01
C VAL A 149 -3.08 18.22 8.83
N TRP A 150 -4.34 18.66 8.80
CA TRP A 150 -4.86 19.51 7.71
C TRP A 150 -4.90 20.99 8.05
N ASN A 151 -4.87 21.31 9.34
CA ASN A 151 -4.98 22.66 9.86
C ASN A 151 -3.73 22.94 10.67
N ASP A 152 -3.23 24.17 10.59
CA ASP A 152 -1.98 24.59 11.24
C ASP A 152 -0.73 23.96 10.61
N ARG A 153 0.40 24.10 11.28
CA ARG A 153 1.75 23.70 10.87
C ARG A 153 1.95 22.18 10.75
N PRO A 154 2.97 21.72 10.01
CA PRO A 154 4.08 22.47 9.40
C PRO A 154 3.65 23.39 8.25
N ASP A 155 4.32 24.53 8.09
CA ASP A 155 4.08 25.49 7.00
C ASP A 155 5.30 25.60 6.07
N ALA A 156 5.24 26.43 5.03
CA ALA A 156 6.34 26.64 4.08
C ALA A 156 7.53 27.46 4.62
N SER A 157 7.49 27.93 5.87
CA SER A 157 8.58 28.73 6.43
C SER A 157 9.76 27.87 6.87
N ILE A 158 10.96 28.42 6.80
CA ILE A 158 12.19 27.70 7.19
C ILE A 158 12.12 27.23 8.65
N GLU A 159 11.48 28.00 9.51
CA GLU A 159 11.41 27.75 10.94
C GLU A 159 10.46 26.61 11.31
N PHE A 160 9.42 26.37 10.49
CA PHE A 160 8.31 25.47 10.84
C PHE A 160 8.00 24.42 9.79
N SER A 161 8.71 24.41 8.67
CA SER A 161 8.59 23.34 7.68
C SER A 161 9.29 22.06 8.15
N HIS A 162 9.03 20.99 7.43
CA HIS A 162 9.76 19.75 7.52
C HIS A 162 10.58 19.57 6.24
N ASN A 163 11.90 19.65 6.32
CA ASN A 163 12.76 19.66 5.13
C ASN A 163 13.61 18.39 5.02
N THR A 164 13.28 17.54 4.07
CA THR A 164 14.01 16.29 3.79
C THR A 164 15.10 16.41 2.74
N HIS A 165 15.32 17.60 2.15
CA HIS A 165 16.30 17.78 1.08
C HIS A 165 17.67 17.26 1.48
N THR A 166 18.18 16.30 0.71
CA THR A 166 19.52 15.78 0.92
C THR A 166 20.52 16.77 0.30
N PRO A 167 21.49 17.30 1.07
CA PRO A 167 22.47 18.21 0.51
C PRO A 167 23.25 17.55 -0.63
N ASP A 168 23.32 18.23 -1.77
CA ASP A 168 24.11 17.75 -2.90
C ASP A 168 25.63 17.83 -2.60
N PRO A 169 26.48 17.09 -3.34
CA PRO A 169 27.93 17.13 -3.18
C PRO A 169 28.56 18.51 -3.47
N TRP A 170 27.81 19.43 -4.07
CA TRP A 170 28.26 20.78 -4.43
C TRP A 170 27.90 21.82 -3.36
N GLY A 171 27.16 21.40 -2.31
CA GLY A 171 26.77 22.25 -1.19
C GLY A 171 25.62 23.20 -1.54
N SER A 172 24.64 22.74 -2.32
CA SER A 172 23.39 23.51 -2.53
C SER A 172 22.75 23.92 -1.21
N ASP A 173 22.11 25.09 -1.22
CA ASP A 173 21.30 25.52 -0.06
C ASP A 173 20.11 24.57 0.06
N ILE A 174 20.03 23.88 1.19
CA ILE A 174 18.96 22.94 1.54
C ILE A 174 17.58 23.60 1.55
N ASN A 175 17.53 24.93 1.75
CA ASN A 175 16.31 25.72 1.75
C ASN A 175 15.94 26.25 0.36
N ASN A 176 16.65 25.85 -0.70
CA ASN A 176 16.33 26.24 -2.07
C ASN A 176 15.52 25.13 -2.76
N PRO A 177 14.29 25.40 -3.26
CA PRO A 177 13.45 24.34 -3.83
C PRO A 177 14.02 23.84 -5.15
N ILE A 178 14.38 24.76 -6.04
CA ILE A 178 15.02 24.44 -7.30
C ILE A 178 16.50 24.88 -7.18
N PRO A 179 17.46 23.96 -7.27
CA PRO A 179 17.39 22.71 -8.05
C PRO A 179 17.05 21.44 -7.26
N ASN A 180 16.93 21.49 -5.94
CA ASN A 180 16.91 20.29 -5.09
C ASN A 180 15.71 19.35 -5.39
N ASP A 181 14.50 19.89 -5.60
CA ASP A 181 13.32 19.12 -6.00
C ASP A 181 13.48 18.42 -7.38
N LEU A 182 14.53 18.72 -8.16
CA LEU A 182 14.79 18.17 -9.50
C LEU A 182 16.04 17.29 -9.56
N ASP A 183 16.72 17.11 -8.42
CA ASP A 183 18.03 16.48 -8.37
C ASP A 183 17.91 14.94 -8.18
N PRO A 184 19.02 14.18 -8.28
CA PRO A 184 19.00 12.72 -8.14
C PRO A 184 19.17 12.23 -6.68
N TYR A 185 19.08 13.09 -5.67
CA TYR A 185 19.38 12.77 -4.27
C TYR A 185 18.10 12.51 -3.48
N PRO A 186 17.75 11.24 -3.18
CA PRO A 186 16.55 10.96 -2.39
C PRO A 186 16.75 11.27 -0.91
N GLN A 187 15.65 11.32 -0.15
CA GLN A 187 15.70 11.19 1.30
C GLN A 187 15.84 9.72 1.71
N GLU A 188 16.61 9.47 2.76
CA GLU A 188 16.69 8.15 3.40
C GLU A 188 15.58 7.97 4.44
N LEU A 189 14.93 6.81 4.40
CA LEU A 189 13.82 6.45 5.27
C LEU A 189 14.27 5.61 6.47
N ILE A 190 13.74 5.94 7.64
CA ILE A 190 13.78 5.09 8.83
C ILE A 190 12.53 4.20 8.80
N LEU A 191 12.71 2.93 8.45
CA LEU A 191 11.61 1.97 8.35
C LEU A 191 11.29 1.34 9.70
N ARG A 192 10.01 1.36 10.06
CA ARG A 192 9.53 0.58 11.19
C ARG A 192 9.55 -0.91 10.83
N LYS A 193 10.21 -1.71 11.66
CA LYS A 193 10.31 -3.16 11.46
C LYS A 193 9.47 -3.93 12.46
N ARG A 194 8.71 -4.91 11.98
CA ARG A 194 8.00 -5.90 12.78
C ARG A 194 8.61 -7.27 12.51
N PHE A 195 9.03 -7.96 13.57
CA PHE A 195 9.75 -9.24 13.46
C PHE A 195 10.96 -9.18 12.49
N GLY A 196 11.67 -8.05 12.49
CA GLY A 196 12.85 -7.82 11.64
C GLY A 196 12.55 -7.41 10.19
N ARG A 197 11.28 -7.37 9.76
CA ARG A 197 10.89 -6.99 8.39
C ARG A 197 10.18 -5.63 8.35
N PRO A 198 10.41 -4.80 7.31
CA PRO A 198 9.62 -3.59 7.11
C PRO A 198 8.19 -3.93 6.67
N HIS A 199 7.29 -2.94 6.73
CA HIS A 199 5.94 -3.07 6.20
C HIS A 199 5.94 -3.46 4.71
N ALA A 200 4.91 -4.17 4.25
CA ALA A 200 4.79 -4.71 2.89
C ALA A 200 5.04 -3.67 1.78
N LEU A 201 4.59 -2.42 2.00
CA LEU A 201 4.86 -1.30 1.08
C LEU A 201 6.35 -1.10 0.79
N PHE A 202 7.21 -1.33 1.79
CA PHE A 202 8.65 -1.09 1.75
C PHE A 202 9.47 -2.38 1.58
N GLN A 203 8.85 -3.48 1.16
CA GLN A 203 9.54 -4.72 0.83
C GLN A 203 9.77 -4.81 -0.68
N GLY A 204 10.95 -4.38 -1.14
CA GLY A 204 11.36 -4.53 -2.53
C GLY A 204 11.89 -5.94 -2.83
N ARG A 205 11.95 -6.31 -4.11
CA ARG A 205 12.47 -7.61 -4.58
C ARG A 205 13.96 -7.76 -4.30
N ARG A 206 14.70 -6.64 -4.31
CA ARG A 206 16.15 -6.58 -4.04
C ARG A 206 16.48 -6.20 -2.59
N GLY A 207 15.48 -6.10 -1.73
CA GLY A 207 15.63 -5.68 -0.34
C GLY A 207 14.70 -4.53 0.04
N PRO A 208 14.80 -4.01 1.27
CA PRO A 208 13.94 -2.93 1.74
C PRO A 208 14.03 -1.67 0.87
N ILE A 209 12.87 -1.05 0.61
CA ILE A 209 12.79 0.25 -0.04
C ILE A 209 13.02 1.31 1.04
N THR A 210 14.20 1.92 1.04
CA THR A 210 14.68 2.81 2.11
C THR A 210 14.79 4.26 1.67
N VAL A 211 14.13 4.63 0.57
CA VAL A 211 14.25 5.95 -0.04
C VAL A 211 12.88 6.46 -0.48
N PHE A 212 12.69 7.76 -0.38
CA PHE A 212 11.64 8.54 -1.06
C PHE A 212 12.28 9.71 -1.79
N PRO A 213 11.59 10.34 -2.76
CA PRO A 213 11.97 11.68 -3.19
C PRO A 213 12.02 12.60 -1.97
N ASP A 214 12.95 13.55 -1.95
CA ASP A 214 13.01 14.55 -0.89
C ASP A 214 12.17 15.79 -1.24
N HIS A 215 11.87 16.60 -0.22
CA HIS A 215 11.13 17.84 -0.36
C HIS A 215 11.35 18.76 0.85
N MET A 216 11.35 20.08 0.64
CA MET A 216 11.63 21.06 1.70
C MET A 216 10.48 21.34 2.68
N HIS A 217 9.25 21.00 2.30
CA HIS A 217 8.05 21.39 3.04
C HIS A 217 7.07 20.22 3.18
N GLU A 218 7.53 19.13 3.78
CA GLU A 218 6.69 17.97 4.06
C GLU A 218 5.53 18.32 4.99
N GLY A 219 4.39 17.67 4.79
CA GLY A 219 3.27 17.72 5.73
C GLY A 219 3.55 16.96 7.03
N GLN A 220 2.52 16.84 7.87
CA GLN A 220 2.57 16.05 9.10
C GLN A 220 1.47 14.99 9.12
N LEU A 221 1.86 13.76 9.43
CA LEU A 221 0.94 12.65 9.65
C LEU A 221 0.49 12.58 11.11
N LEU A 222 -0.71 12.06 11.34
CA LEU A 222 -1.31 11.90 12.67
C LEU A 222 -1.80 10.47 12.87
N ILE A 223 -1.69 9.97 14.10
CA ILE A 223 -2.43 8.82 14.58
C ILE A 223 -3.54 9.33 15.50
N PRO A 224 -4.83 9.07 15.21
CA PRO A 224 -5.92 9.48 16.08
C PRO A 224 -5.74 9.00 17.51
N ALA A 225 -6.08 9.84 18.48
CA ALA A 225 -5.99 9.47 19.90
C ALA A 225 -7.06 8.45 20.33
N GLN A 226 -8.15 8.34 19.55
CA GLN A 226 -9.29 7.48 19.83
C GLN A 226 -9.70 6.73 18.57
N PHE A 227 -10.24 5.53 18.75
CA PHE A 227 -10.68 4.64 17.67
C PHE A 227 -12.13 4.20 17.93
N PRO A 228 -13.12 5.09 17.76
CA PRO A 228 -14.52 4.70 17.90
C PRO A 228 -14.89 3.68 16.81
N THR A 229 -15.60 2.61 17.18
CA THR A 229 -15.80 1.42 16.32
C THR A 229 -16.68 1.65 15.09
N ASP A 230 -17.49 2.70 15.10
CA ASP A 230 -18.29 3.16 13.95
C ASP A 230 -17.46 3.90 12.88
N VAL A 231 -16.25 4.35 13.24
CA VAL A 231 -15.28 4.94 12.31
C VAL A 231 -14.17 3.93 11.98
N TRP A 232 -13.61 3.31 13.02
CA TRP A 232 -12.50 2.35 12.96
C TRP A 232 -13.02 0.95 13.35
N PRO A 233 -13.60 0.18 12.42
CA PRO A 233 -14.28 -1.07 12.75
C PRO A 233 -13.33 -2.11 13.34
N ALA A 234 -13.87 -2.98 14.20
CA ALA A 234 -13.15 -4.13 14.72
C ALA A 234 -13.40 -5.37 13.85
N GLY A 235 -12.34 -6.14 13.63
CA GLY A 235 -12.40 -7.45 13.00
C GLY A 235 -12.35 -8.59 14.02
N ARG A 236 -12.28 -9.81 13.49
CA ARG A 236 -12.18 -11.03 14.30
C ARG A 236 -10.94 -11.06 15.20
N LEU A 237 -9.82 -10.47 14.75
CA LEU A 237 -8.55 -10.40 15.47
C LEU A 237 -8.41 -9.13 16.33
N GLY A 238 -9.49 -8.36 16.49
CA GLY A 238 -9.51 -7.09 17.18
C GLY A 238 -9.60 -5.90 16.23
N GLN A 239 -9.43 -4.70 16.79
CA GLN A 239 -9.50 -3.45 16.05
C GLN A 239 -8.14 -3.13 15.42
N PRO A 240 -7.99 -3.14 14.09
CA PRO A 240 -6.79 -2.63 13.44
C PRO A 240 -6.62 -1.15 13.79
N LYS A 241 -5.37 -0.75 14.01
CA LYS A 241 -5.01 0.64 14.32
C LYS A 241 -4.06 1.17 13.24
N PRO A 242 -4.20 2.43 12.83
CA PRO A 242 -3.23 3.04 11.96
C PRO A 242 -1.85 3.09 12.61
N GLU A 243 -0.80 3.00 11.79
CA GLU A 243 0.57 3.10 12.26
C GLU A 243 1.50 3.78 11.27
N ILE A 244 2.47 4.52 11.79
CA ILE A 244 3.58 5.06 11.01
C ILE A 244 4.53 3.89 10.68
N VAL A 245 4.81 3.70 9.39
CA VAL A 245 5.65 2.61 8.86
C VAL A 245 6.96 3.09 8.26
N ALA A 246 7.05 4.36 7.89
CA ALA A 246 8.28 5.02 7.47
C ALA A 246 8.36 6.43 8.05
N GLN A 247 9.57 6.84 8.39
CA GLN A 247 9.89 8.17 8.91
C GLN A 247 10.99 8.82 8.07
N GLY A 248 10.87 10.13 7.88
CA GLY A 248 11.89 10.99 7.30
C GLY A 248 12.67 11.71 8.39
N THR A 249 13.71 12.44 8.00
CA THR A 249 14.50 13.27 8.91
C THR A 249 14.61 14.68 8.35
N ASP A 250 14.23 15.69 9.14
CA ASP A 250 14.50 17.07 8.79
C ASP A 250 16.02 17.29 8.79
N LYS A 251 16.58 17.64 7.64
CA LYS A 251 18.01 17.70 7.43
C LYS A 251 18.66 18.96 8.01
N ARG A 252 17.87 19.95 8.45
CA ARG A 252 18.37 21.17 9.10
C ARG A 252 18.57 20.96 10.60
N ASN A 253 17.69 20.20 11.25
CA ASN A 253 17.68 20.08 12.71
C ASN A 253 17.72 18.63 13.24
N GLY A 254 17.64 17.62 12.37
CA GLY A 254 17.69 16.20 12.73
C GLY A 254 16.39 15.63 13.31
N GLN A 255 15.29 16.39 13.31
CA GLN A 255 13.99 15.93 13.80
C GLN A 255 13.44 14.80 12.92
N VAL A 256 12.90 13.77 13.55
CA VAL A 256 12.30 12.61 12.86
C VAL A 256 10.78 12.69 12.95
N TYR A 257 10.10 12.47 11.84
CA TYR A 257 8.64 12.49 11.75
C TYR A 257 8.14 11.45 10.75
N GLY A 258 6.87 11.07 10.86
CA GLY A 258 6.26 10.07 9.98
C GLY A 258 6.05 10.64 8.57
N VAL A 259 6.53 9.92 7.56
CA VAL A 259 6.30 10.23 6.14
C VAL A 259 5.29 9.30 5.48
N SER A 260 5.07 8.11 6.05
CA SER A 260 4.01 7.20 5.59
C SER A 260 3.33 6.51 6.77
N THR A 261 2.00 6.61 6.79
CA THR A 261 1.10 5.97 7.76
C THR A 261 0.17 5.03 7.02
N VAL A 262 -0.07 3.85 7.59
CA VAL A 262 -0.97 2.85 7.02
C VAL A 262 -2.08 2.50 7.98
N TYR A 263 -3.24 2.13 7.45
CA TYR A 263 -4.32 1.45 8.16
C TYR A 263 -4.71 0.19 7.40
N ASP A 264 -4.44 -0.98 8.00
CA ASP A 264 -4.84 -2.27 7.43
C ASP A 264 -6.30 -2.61 7.79
N GLY A 265 -7.24 -1.95 7.13
CA GLY A 265 -8.67 -2.16 7.33
C GLY A 265 -9.17 -3.54 6.90
N ALA A 266 -8.39 -4.31 6.13
CA ALA A 266 -8.81 -5.60 5.61
C ALA A 266 -9.08 -6.62 6.73
N ALA A 267 -8.34 -6.52 7.84
CA ALA A 267 -8.56 -7.33 9.05
C ALA A 267 -9.94 -7.10 9.69
N ALA A 268 -10.56 -5.93 9.44
CA ALA A 268 -11.90 -5.57 9.86
C ALA A 268 -12.93 -5.60 8.72
N GLY A 269 -12.56 -6.14 7.55
CA GLY A 269 -13.44 -6.24 6.39
C GLY A 269 -13.69 -4.92 5.64
N VAL A 270 -12.91 -3.87 5.91
CA VAL A 270 -13.01 -2.57 5.22
C VAL A 270 -11.74 -2.24 4.42
N GLY A 271 -11.79 -1.14 3.68
CA GLY A 271 -10.70 -0.67 2.83
C GLY A 271 -9.43 -0.32 3.60
N ARG A 272 -8.29 -0.51 2.94
CA ARG A 272 -6.97 -0.10 3.44
C ARG A 272 -6.69 1.36 3.09
N ILE A 273 -5.84 2.00 3.90
CA ILE A 273 -5.48 3.40 3.71
C ILE A 273 -3.97 3.55 3.82
N VAL A 274 -3.37 4.31 2.89
CA VAL A 274 -2.06 4.92 3.05
C VAL A 274 -2.24 6.43 3.11
N ALA A 275 -1.68 7.05 4.14
CA ALA A 275 -1.54 8.49 4.25
C ALA A 275 -0.06 8.83 4.14
N ASP A 276 0.29 9.71 3.20
CA ASP A 276 1.66 10.10 2.92
C ASP A 276 1.86 11.59 3.22
N ALA A 277 3.02 12.00 3.71
CA ALA A 277 3.31 13.35 4.21
C ALA A 277 3.27 14.42 3.12
N THR A 278 3.68 14.11 1.89
CA THR A 278 3.63 15.04 0.76
C THR A 278 3.20 14.35 -0.54
N TRP A 279 2.52 15.07 -1.43
CA TRP A 279 2.32 14.63 -2.81
C TRP A 279 3.58 14.77 -3.66
N HIS A 280 4.60 15.53 -3.22
CA HIS A 280 5.89 15.64 -3.92
C HIS A 280 6.56 14.28 -4.11
N HIS A 281 6.33 13.30 -3.24
CA HIS A 281 6.82 11.92 -3.42
C HIS A 281 6.30 11.23 -4.69
N TYR A 282 5.28 11.78 -5.34
CA TYR A 282 4.56 11.16 -6.44
C TYR A 282 4.60 11.98 -7.73
N PHE A 283 5.06 13.23 -7.66
CA PHE A 283 4.95 14.18 -8.76
C PHE A 283 6.19 14.16 -9.65
N ASP A 284 5.98 14.44 -10.94
CA ASP A 284 7.02 14.36 -11.95
C ASP A 284 8.21 15.26 -11.63
N ILE A 285 7.98 16.41 -10.99
CA ILE A 285 9.04 17.33 -10.57
C ILE A 285 10.09 16.61 -9.71
N ASN A 286 9.69 15.86 -8.68
CA ASN A 286 10.61 15.12 -7.81
C ASN A 286 11.00 13.74 -8.34
N LEU A 287 10.36 13.24 -9.40
CA LEU A 287 10.75 11.98 -10.04
C LEU A 287 11.71 12.18 -11.22
N TRP A 288 11.77 13.40 -11.78
CA TRP A 288 12.52 13.70 -12.99
C TRP A 288 14.03 13.53 -12.83
N GLY A 289 14.57 13.88 -11.65
CA GLY A 289 16.00 13.84 -11.37
C GLY A 289 16.59 12.43 -11.30
N PHE A 290 15.76 11.41 -11.03
CA PHE A 290 16.24 10.04 -10.88
C PHE A 290 16.48 9.35 -12.22
N GLU A 291 17.63 8.69 -12.33
CA GLU A 291 18.03 7.98 -13.54
C GLU A 291 17.07 6.83 -13.88
N LYS A 292 16.63 6.77 -15.15
CA LYS A 292 15.81 5.66 -15.65
C LYS A 292 16.61 4.35 -15.63
N GLY A 293 16.09 3.34 -14.93
CA GLY A 293 16.80 2.08 -14.68
C GLY A 293 17.89 2.20 -13.60
N GLY A 294 18.00 3.35 -12.94
CA GLY A 294 18.84 3.54 -11.77
C GLY A 294 18.20 2.96 -10.51
N GLU A 295 19.04 2.67 -9.51
CA GLU A 295 18.62 1.96 -8.29
C GLU A 295 17.52 2.70 -7.51
N VAL A 296 17.60 4.03 -7.41
CA VAL A 296 16.62 4.84 -6.67
C VAL A 296 15.25 4.75 -7.33
N LEU A 297 15.17 5.01 -8.65
CA LEU A 297 13.90 4.96 -9.37
C LEU A 297 13.31 3.54 -9.40
N ASP A 298 14.15 2.50 -9.48
CA ASP A 298 13.72 1.10 -9.36
C ASP A 298 13.06 0.84 -8.00
N ARG A 299 13.66 1.31 -6.90
CA ARG A 299 13.10 1.17 -5.53
C ARG A 299 11.77 1.92 -5.38
N LEU A 300 11.67 3.14 -5.91
CA LEU A 300 10.42 3.92 -5.92
C LEU A 300 9.33 3.23 -6.75
N THR A 301 9.71 2.69 -7.90
CA THR A 301 8.81 1.91 -8.77
C THR A 301 8.26 0.70 -8.03
N GLU A 302 9.11 -0.04 -7.31
CA GLU A 302 8.67 -1.16 -6.47
C GLU A 302 7.73 -0.69 -5.34
N TYR A 303 7.96 0.48 -4.74
CA TYR A 303 7.00 1.06 -3.79
C TYR A 303 5.64 1.35 -4.41
N TYR A 304 5.57 1.94 -5.61
CA TYR A 304 4.29 2.25 -6.26
C TYR A 304 3.53 0.99 -6.70
N VAL A 305 4.23 -0.06 -7.13
CA VAL A 305 3.63 -1.37 -7.41
C VAL A 305 3.14 -2.02 -6.12
N ASN A 306 3.94 -2.00 -5.04
CA ASN A 306 3.53 -2.51 -3.74
C ASN A 306 2.33 -1.75 -3.18
N LEU A 307 2.27 -0.43 -3.36
CA LEU A 307 1.15 0.42 -2.97
C LEU A 307 -0.13 0.00 -3.68
N THR A 308 -0.05 -0.18 -5.00
CA THR A 308 -1.15 -0.67 -5.83
C THR A 308 -1.65 -2.03 -5.35
N LEU A 309 -0.74 -2.99 -5.14
CA LEU A 309 -1.13 -4.32 -4.69
C LEU A 309 -1.69 -4.29 -3.27
N TRP A 310 -1.06 -3.54 -2.35
CA TRP A 310 -1.44 -3.51 -0.94
C TRP A 310 -2.84 -2.91 -0.76
N LEU A 311 -3.15 -1.79 -1.41
CA LEU A 311 -4.45 -1.12 -1.37
C LEU A 311 -5.59 -1.89 -2.06
N THR A 312 -5.27 -2.94 -2.82
CA THR A 312 -6.29 -3.70 -3.56
C THR A 312 -7.32 -4.33 -2.60
N PRO A 313 -8.64 -4.18 -2.86
CA PRO A 313 -9.69 -4.77 -2.03
C PRO A 313 -9.59 -6.30 -1.98
N ARG A 314 -9.99 -6.90 -0.85
CA ARG A 314 -9.92 -8.35 -0.61
C ARG A 314 -10.52 -9.17 -1.77
N ARG A 315 -11.66 -8.75 -2.32
CA ARG A 315 -12.32 -9.46 -3.44
C ARG A 315 -11.40 -9.60 -4.67
N VAL A 316 -10.70 -8.52 -5.03
CA VAL A 316 -9.83 -8.51 -6.22
C VAL A 316 -8.51 -9.17 -5.91
N LYS A 317 -8.01 -9.06 -4.66
CA LYS A 317 -6.84 -9.83 -4.21
C LYS A 317 -7.05 -11.33 -4.32
N LEU A 318 -8.26 -11.84 -4.07
CA LEU A 318 -8.55 -13.27 -4.26
C LEU A 318 -8.40 -13.68 -5.73
N ASP A 319 -8.85 -12.86 -6.67
CA ASP A 319 -8.68 -13.13 -8.11
C ASP A 319 -7.19 -13.05 -8.52
N VAL A 320 -6.44 -12.09 -7.96
CA VAL A 320 -4.98 -11.95 -8.14
C VAL A 320 -4.25 -13.21 -7.64
N ASN A 321 -4.60 -13.66 -6.44
CA ASN A 321 -4.02 -14.85 -5.82
C ASN A 321 -4.40 -16.12 -6.60
N ALA A 322 -5.61 -16.19 -7.16
CA ALA A 322 -6.05 -17.27 -8.04
C ALA A 322 -5.13 -17.39 -9.27
N GLN A 323 -4.84 -16.26 -9.92
CA GLN A 323 -3.95 -16.23 -11.08
C GLN A 323 -2.52 -16.64 -10.73
N LEU A 324 -2.02 -16.17 -9.59
CA LEU A 324 -0.70 -16.54 -9.11
C LEU A 324 -0.61 -18.05 -8.81
N LEU A 325 -1.61 -18.63 -8.15
CA LEU A 325 -1.67 -20.08 -7.91
C LEU A 325 -1.77 -20.89 -9.20
N HIS A 326 -2.56 -20.43 -10.17
CA HIS A 326 -2.68 -21.08 -11.47
C HIS A 326 -1.31 -21.12 -12.18
N TRP A 327 -0.58 -20.01 -12.18
CA TRP A 327 0.77 -19.93 -12.72
C TRP A 327 1.73 -20.88 -11.99
N LEU A 328 1.74 -20.86 -10.64
CA LEU A 328 2.57 -21.75 -9.84
C LEU A 328 2.32 -23.22 -10.21
N SER A 329 1.05 -23.63 -10.32
CA SER A 329 0.65 -25.00 -10.64
C SER A 329 1.08 -25.48 -12.03
N SER A 330 1.38 -24.54 -12.92
CA SER A 330 1.88 -24.80 -14.28
C SER A 330 3.38 -24.61 -14.41
N ASN A 331 4.07 -24.10 -13.39
CA ASN A 331 5.50 -23.83 -13.41
C ASN A 331 6.32 -25.14 -13.39
N MET A 332 7.26 -25.27 -14.32
CA MET A 332 8.07 -26.49 -14.47
C MET A 332 8.94 -26.80 -13.26
N SER A 333 9.55 -25.77 -12.64
CA SER A 333 10.39 -25.94 -11.44
C SER A 333 9.58 -26.51 -10.29
N LEU A 334 8.33 -26.08 -10.17
CA LEU A 334 7.42 -26.56 -9.13
C LEU A 334 6.92 -27.98 -9.41
N ARG A 335 6.58 -28.28 -10.68
CA ARG A 335 6.17 -29.63 -11.09
C ARG A 335 7.28 -30.67 -10.89
N ALA A 336 8.53 -30.28 -11.07
CA ALA A 336 9.68 -31.16 -10.87
C ALA A 336 9.83 -31.64 -9.41
N VAL A 337 9.41 -30.82 -8.44
CA VAL A 337 9.52 -31.14 -7.00
C VAL A 337 8.19 -31.56 -6.38
N LEU A 338 7.09 -31.57 -7.14
CA LEU A 338 5.75 -31.86 -6.65
C LEU A 338 5.60 -33.25 -5.97
N PRO A 339 6.31 -34.32 -6.39
CA PRO A 339 6.24 -35.62 -5.71
C PRO A 339 6.74 -35.60 -4.26
N GLU A 340 7.58 -34.64 -3.88
CA GLU A 340 8.13 -34.50 -2.52
C GLU A 340 7.06 -34.10 -1.49
N GLY A 341 7.35 -34.16 -0.18
CA GLY A 341 6.45 -33.65 0.87
C GLY A 341 6.17 -32.14 0.75
N PHE A 342 5.17 -31.58 1.46
CA PHE A 342 4.71 -30.18 1.26
C PHE A 342 5.83 -29.13 1.34
N ARG A 343 6.85 -29.34 2.18
CA ARG A 343 7.93 -28.36 2.38
C ARG A 343 8.71 -28.04 1.10
N VAL A 344 9.04 -29.02 0.27
CA VAL A 344 9.91 -28.78 -0.90
C VAL A 344 9.19 -27.97 -1.98
N PRO A 345 7.98 -28.34 -2.46
CA PRO A 345 7.18 -27.49 -3.33
C PRO A 345 6.90 -26.13 -2.71
N GLY A 346 6.66 -26.07 -1.41
CA GLY A 346 6.45 -24.84 -0.66
C GLY A 346 7.61 -23.85 -0.75
N LEU A 347 8.83 -24.31 -0.48
CA LEU A 347 10.04 -23.51 -0.59
C LEU A 347 10.28 -23.05 -2.02
N THR A 348 10.08 -23.94 -3.00
CA THR A 348 10.19 -23.60 -4.43
C THR A 348 9.17 -22.55 -4.83
N ALA A 349 7.90 -22.71 -4.45
CA ALA A 349 6.84 -21.75 -4.73
C ALA A 349 7.10 -20.40 -4.05
N ALA A 350 7.55 -20.40 -2.80
CA ALA A 350 7.89 -19.18 -2.08
C ALA A 350 9.04 -18.43 -2.76
N GLY A 351 10.08 -19.15 -3.22
CA GLY A 351 11.16 -18.58 -4.02
C GLY A 351 10.67 -17.93 -5.32
N LEU A 352 9.82 -18.65 -6.06
CA LEU A 352 9.21 -18.15 -7.30
C LEU A 352 8.35 -16.89 -7.07
N VAL A 353 7.53 -16.88 -6.02
CA VAL A 353 6.69 -15.69 -5.69
C VAL A 353 7.56 -14.51 -5.29
N ARG A 354 8.61 -14.70 -4.48
CA ARG A 354 9.55 -13.61 -4.12
C ARG A 354 10.21 -13.01 -5.36
N GLU A 355 10.60 -13.84 -6.31
CA GLU A 355 11.25 -13.40 -7.54
C GLU A 355 10.33 -12.51 -8.39
N VAL A 356 9.07 -12.92 -8.57
CA VAL A 356 8.15 -12.26 -9.51
C VAL A 356 7.28 -11.17 -8.88
N GLY A 357 6.96 -11.29 -7.59
CA GLY A 357 6.04 -10.41 -6.86
C GLY A 357 6.61 -9.82 -5.57
N GLY A 358 7.79 -10.27 -5.12
CA GLY A 358 8.39 -9.81 -3.86
C GLY A 358 7.80 -10.48 -2.62
N GLN A 359 8.37 -10.15 -1.46
CA GLN A 359 7.96 -10.73 -0.18
C GLN A 359 6.55 -10.26 0.23
N ALA A 360 6.13 -9.04 -0.14
CA ALA A 360 4.80 -8.53 0.19
C ALA A 360 3.68 -9.35 -0.45
N VAL A 361 3.84 -9.74 -1.73
CA VAL A 361 2.87 -10.59 -2.44
C VAL A 361 2.81 -11.99 -1.83
N LEU A 362 3.97 -12.51 -1.41
CA LEU A 362 4.04 -13.77 -0.71
C LEU A 362 3.34 -13.70 0.64
N ASP A 363 3.65 -12.68 1.44
CA ASP A 363 2.99 -12.39 2.72
C ASP A 363 1.48 -12.23 2.54
N ASP A 364 0.99 -11.68 1.42
CA ASP A 364 -0.44 -11.58 1.08
C ASP A 364 -1.06 -12.93 0.62
N LEU A 365 -0.31 -13.73 -0.14
CA LEU A 365 -0.76 -15.05 -0.61
C LEU A 365 -0.92 -16.05 0.54
N VAL A 366 -0.02 -15.95 1.52
CA VAL A 366 0.01 -16.78 2.73
C VAL A 366 -0.50 -16.04 3.97
N TRP A 367 -0.97 -14.78 3.80
CA TRP A 367 -1.44 -13.92 4.89
C TRP A 367 -2.40 -14.73 5.72
N PRO A 368 -2.27 -14.71 7.06
CA PRO A 368 -2.94 -15.66 7.91
C PRO A 368 -4.42 -15.69 7.53
N LEU A 369 -4.85 -16.89 7.14
CA LEU A 369 -6.20 -17.33 7.43
C LEU A 369 -6.51 -16.81 8.82
N GLU A 370 -7.52 -15.96 8.92
CA GLU A 370 -7.92 -15.39 10.19
C GLU A 370 -8.06 -16.54 11.22
N GLY A 371 -7.11 -16.61 12.17
CA GLY A 371 -7.10 -17.59 13.24
C GLY A 371 -6.33 -18.91 13.04
N THR A 372 -5.53 -19.12 11.98
CA THR A 372 -4.58 -20.25 12.00
C THR A 372 -3.35 -19.94 12.86
N PRO A 373 -2.88 -20.89 13.70
CA PRO A 373 -1.59 -20.78 14.39
C PRO A 373 -0.45 -20.54 13.39
N GLY A 374 0.74 -20.14 13.87
CA GLY A 374 1.93 -19.86 13.05
C GLY A 374 2.49 -21.08 12.30
N VAL A 375 1.71 -21.64 11.38
CA VAL A 375 2.12 -22.67 10.44
C VAL A 375 3.20 -22.07 9.54
N PRO A 376 4.33 -22.77 9.33
CA PRO A 376 5.36 -22.34 8.40
C PRO A 376 4.80 -22.08 7.00
N GLU A 377 5.19 -20.94 6.42
CA GLU A 377 4.74 -20.45 5.13
C GLU A 377 4.93 -21.49 4.01
N GLU A 378 6.07 -22.18 4.00
CA GLU A 378 6.38 -23.22 3.04
C GLU A 378 5.43 -24.42 3.14
N LEU A 379 4.94 -24.78 4.32
CA LEU A 379 3.98 -25.87 4.44
C LEU A 379 2.63 -25.49 3.84
N LEU A 380 2.11 -24.30 4.16
CA LEU A 380 0.85 -23.81 3.62
C LEU A 380 0.91 -23.68 2.11
N LEU A 381 1.96 -23.07 1.58
CA LEU A 381 2.11 -22.84 0.16
C LEU A 381 2.31 -24.15 -0.62
N GLY A 382 3.07 -25.09 -0.06
CA GLY A 382 3.25 -26.40 -0.66
C GLY A 382 1.95 -27.21 -0.76
N ALA A 383 1.13 -27.17 0.29
CA ALA A 383 -0.17 -27.82 0.30
C ALA A 383 -1.15 -27.13 -0.67
N LEU A 384 -1.21 -25.80 -0.68
CA LEU A 384 -1.99 -25.01 -1.65
C LEU A 384 -1.65 -25.36 -3.11
N VAL A 385 -0.36 -25.40 -3.41
CA VAL A 385 0.13 -25.75 -4.76
C VAL A 385 -0.30 -27.15 -5.15
N LYS A 386 -0.15 -28.14 -4.25
CA LYS A 386 -0.53 -29.52 -4.56
C LYS A 386 -2.03 -29.67 -4.81
N GLU A 387 -2.86 -29.05 -3.97
CA GLU A 387 -4.31 -29.02 -4.17
C GLU A 387 -4.68 -28.34 -5.49
N SER A 388 -3.99 -27.25 -5.82
CA SER A 388 -4.20 -26.54 -7.07
C SER A 388 -3.81 -27.39 -8.30
N VAL A 389 -2.66 -28.08 -8.26
CA VAL A 389 -2.26 -29.00 -9.34
C VAL A 389 -3.23 -30.17 -9.47
N ALA A 390 -3.69 -30.74 -8.35
CA ALA A 390 -4.66 -31.83 -8.34
C ALA A 390 -5.99 -31.40 -8.95
N ALA A 391 -6.49 -30.21 -8.60
CA ALA A 391 -7.71 -29.65 -9.19
C ALA A 391 -7.57 -29.42 -10.70
N LEU A 392 -6.40 -28.96 -11.17
CA LEU A 392 -6.15 -28.69 -12.58
C LEU A 392 -5.88 -29.95 -13.42
N SER A 393 -5.45 -31.04 -12.79
CA SER A 393 -5.20 -32.32 -13.48
C SER A 393 -6.49 -32.98 -14.01
N GLY A 394 -7.67 -32.56 -13.54
CA GLY A 394 -8.97 -32.96 -14.07
C GLY A 394 -9.29 -32.41 -15.47
N GLY A 395 -8.49 -31.48 -15.99
CA GLY A 395 -8.64 -30.92 -17.35
C GLY A 395 -9.72 -29.85 -17.51
N ASP A 396 -10.53 -29.60 -16.48
CA ASP A 396 -11.55 -28.55 -16.48
C ASP A 396 -11.04 -27.29 -15.77
N VAL A 397 -10.34 -26.45 -16.55
CA VAL A 397 -9.76 -25.18 -16.04
C VAL A 397 -10.85 -24.13 -15.80
N GLU A 398 -12.01 -24.24 -16.46
CA GLU A 398 -13.17 -23.34 -16.26
C GLU A 398 -13.88 -23.63 -14.92
N ALA A 399 -13.76 -24.85 -14.39
CA ALA A 399 -14.28 -25.27 -13.09
C ALA A 399 -13.29 -25.08 -11.91
N PHE A 400 -12.18 -24.35 -12.08
CA PHE A 400 -11.20 -24.14 -11.01
C PHE A 400 -11.78 -23.29 -9.87
N ASP A 401 -12.35 -23.96 -8.87
CA ASP A 401 -12.86 -23.34 -7.65
C ASP A 401 -11.70 -22.96 -6.73
N THR A 402 -11.23 -21.73 -6.92
CA THR A 402 -10.13 -21.15 -6.15
C THR A 402 -10.43 -21.17 -4.65
N ALA A 403 -11.64 -20.78 -4.24
CA ALA A 403 -11.97 -20.70 -2.81
C ALA A 403 -11.86 -22.07 -2.13
N SER A 404 -12.38 -23.11 -2.78
CA SER A 404 -12.28 -24.48 -2.27
C SER A 404 -10.86 -25.04 -2.31
N VAL A 405 -10.06 -24.72 -3.35
CA VAL A 405 -8.63 -25.09 -3.42
C VAL A 405 -7.86 -24.44 -2.28
N PHE A 406 -8.11 -23.15 -2.02
CA PHE A 406 -7.51 -22.43 -0.90
C PHE A 406 -7.89 -23.09 0.43
N GLU A 407 -9.18 -23.34 0.67
CA GLU A 407 -9.62 -23.96 1.93
C GLU A 407 -8.97 -25.33 2.16
N ARG A 408 -9.00 -26.21 1.15
CA ARG A 408 -8.42 -27.57 1.26
C ARG A 408 -6.91 -27.53 1.46
N GLY A 409 -6.19 -26.72 0.67
CA GLY A 409 -4.73 -26.64 0.74
C GLY A 409 -4.28 -26.12 2.09
N LEU A 410 -4.97 -25.11 2.60
CA LEU A 410 -4.66 -24.52 3.90
C LEU A 410 -4.96 -25.47 5.06
N ARG A 411 -6.09 -26.18 4.99
CA ARG A 411 -6.41 -27.24 5.95
C ARG A 411 -5.35 -28.34 5.94
N ALA A 412 -4.96 -28.83 4.76
CA ALA A 412 -3.95 -29.87 4.60
C ALA A 412 -2.58 -29.44 5.15
N GLY A 413 -2.15 -28.21 4.86
CA GLY A 413 -0.89 -27.66 5.40
C GLY A 413 -0.91 -27.53 6.94
N ALA A 414 -2.04 -27.11 7.51
CA ALA A 414 -2.19 -27.03 8.97
C ALA A 414 -2.23 -28.41 9.64
N GLU A 415 -2.88 -29.39 9.01
CA GLU A 415 -2.92 -30.78 9.49
C GLU A 415 -1.53 -31.43 9.46
N GLU A 416 -0.76 -31.21 8.40
CA GLU A 416 0.63 -31.68 8.29
C GLU A 416 1.51 -31.07 9.40
N TYR A 417 1.42 -29.75 9.60
CA TYR A 417 2.19 -29.11 10.66
C TYR A 417 1.80 -29.62 12.05
N ALA A 418 0.51 -29.86 12.29
CA ALA A 418 0.05 -30.46 13.53
C ALA A 418 0.59 -31.89 13.70
N ALA A 419 0.74 -32.67 12.62
CA ALA A 419 1.37 -33.99 12.67
C ALA A 419 2.87 -33.90 13.00
N GLU A 420 3.60 -32.97 12.37
CA GLU A 420 5.02 -32.72 12.68
C GLU A 420 5.24 -32.32 14.15
N LEU A 421 4.40 -31.42 14.68
CA LEU A 421 4.48 -31.02 16.09
C LEU A 421 4.20 -32.19 17.05
N ARG A 422 3.22 -33.06 16.72
CA ARG A 422 2.94 -34.25 17.54
C ARG A 422 4.10 -35.24 17.51
N ALA A 423 4.72 -35.46 16.36
CA ALA A 423 5.90 -36.32 16.24
C ALA A 423 7.06 -35.76 17.08
N ALA A 424 7.36 -34.47 16.96
CA ALA A 424 8.41 -33.81 17.73
C ALA A 424 8.16 -33.88 19.25
N LEU A 425 6.91 -33.76 19.70
CA LEU A 425 6.55 -33.91 21.11
C LEU A 425 6.75 -35.35 21.61
N GLY A 426 6.35 -36.35 20.81
CA GLY A 426 6.55 -37.76 21.14
C GLY A 426 8.04 -38.11 21.28
N ASP A 427 8.90 -37.54 20.42
CA ASP A 427 10.35 -37.71 20.51
C ASP A 427 10.93 -37.10 21.78
N VAL A 428 10.39 -35.95 22.25
CA VAL A 428 10.81 -35.31 23.51
C VAL A 428 10.39 -36.12 24.73
N GLU A 429 9.18 -36.68 24.73
CA GLU A 429 8.72 -37.59 25.79
C GLU A 429 9.58 -38.87 25.84
N GLY A 430 9.89 -39.44 24.67
CA GLY A 430 10.81 -40.58 24.54
C GLY A 430 12.25 -40.24 25.00
N LEU A 431 12.70 -38.99 24.81
CA LEU A 431 13.98 -38.51 25.32
C LEU A 431 14.01 -38.51 26.86
N GLY A 432 12.89 -38.17 27.50
CA GLY A 432 12.73 -38.21 28.96
C GLY A 432 12.85 -39.63 29.51
N GLU A 433 12.29 -40.63 28.81
CA GLU A 433 12.45 -42.04 29.16
C GLU A 433 13.88 -42.54 28.94
N LEU A 434 14.52 -42.17 27.82
CA LEU A 434 15.92 -42.50 27.52
C LEU A 434 16.90 -41.90 28.53
N ILE A 435 16.69 -40.63 28.93
CA ILE A 435 17.48 -39.98 29.98
C ILE A 435 17.24 -40.66 31.33
N SER A 436 15.99 -41.02 31.64
CA SER A 436 15.65 -41.73 32.88
C SER A 436 16.22 -43.16 32.94
N GLN A 437 16.40 -43.81 31.78
CA GLN A 437 17.06 -45.11 31.67
C GLN A 437 18.59 -44.97 31.73
N GLY A 438 19.17 -43.90 31.16
CA GLY A 438 20.61 -43.63 31.20
C GLY A 438 21.15 -43.11 32.54
N ILE A 439 20.28 -42.64 33.43
CA ILE A 439 20.63 -42.17 34.80
C ILE A 439 20.52 -43.30 35.85
N ARG A 440 19.93 -44.45 35.51
CA ARG A 440 19.92 -45.67 36.35
C ARG A 440 21.11 -46.55 36.01
#